data_AF-A0A3D4X7R5-F1
#
_entry.id   AF-A0A3D4X7R5-F1
#
_cell.length_a   1.000
_cell.length_b   1.000
_cell.length_c   1.000
_cell.angle_alpha   90.00
_cell.angle_beta   90.00
_cell.angle_gamma   90.00
#
_symmetry.space_group_name_H-M   'P 1'
#
loop_
_entity.id
_entity.type
_entity.pdbx_description
1 polymer ?
#
loop_
_entity_poly.entity_id
_entity_poly.type
_entity_poly.pdbx_seq_one_letter_code
_entity_poly.pdbx_strand_id
1 'polypeptide(L)'
;MKRKMKWLLPAFLVVLCLCLTALSVRAGDGGEIYFSVEKFTIGQGYLVEPSVVSVKEGETLSAFLERYIPTKGLVMELDRNSSYGWYLQGFKNADSGVSHVPACIQAISEDTPRDSDVQPEKNVYYPDLMEFSYHGQAGWCYYANNLPGETAMDKYRLKDGDVIRLRFTLYGWGGDLGGPYGLITLPDLDELTRRLALYSQNSALCESNGYKADLWRNGLAVAADMDSTPSQVEAAGTALPSPAQIAEWKQKEQGSQGDRQDIPGNKDDTQGDGPKVPSGSQTGDSQTGSPSDPSGEERISLKRVQISSVGTKIYTGKAIKPDVKLIWQGKALKKGTDYTISYANNKKAGKAKIVLKGKGSYTGSRTVYFFIKKSLGKAKVAKIAAQKYKKGKAVKPVLKVSCDGKKLKKGRDYTVSYRNNRKAGKATAVIKGKGDYTGTRKISFRIIKK
;
A
#
# COMPACT_ATOMS: atom_id res chain seq x y z
N MET A 1 52.73 53.90 -52.67
CA MET A 1 51.91 54.19 -51.48
C MET A 1 50.58 54.81 -51.94
N LYS A 2 49.45 54.39 -51.33
CA LYS A 2 48.02 54.66 -51.65
C LYS A 2 47.37 53.80 -52.76
N ARG A 3 46.32 53.07 -52.30
CA ARG A 3 45.03 52.67 -52.93
C ARG A 3 45.01 51.79 -54.19
N LYS A 4 44.29 50.66 -54.09
CA LYS A 4 42.95 50.32 -54.67
C LYS A 4 42.66 48.82 -54.35
N MET A 5 41.62 48.43 -53.61
CA MET A 5 40.19 48.30 -54.02
C MET A 5 40.07 47.34 -55.23
N LYS A 6 39.34 46.21 -55.27
CA LYS A 6 38.30 45.49 -54.51
C LYS A 6 38.20 44.12 -55.21
N TRP A 7 37.76 43.03 -54.57
CA TRP A 7 36.84 42.07 -55.19
C TRP A 7 35.91 41.48 -54.12
N LEU A 8 34.62 41.50 -54.44
CA LEU A 8 33.46 41.05 -53.68
C LEU A 8 33.20 39.56 -53.93
N LEU A 9 32.70 38.83 -52.92
CA LEU A 9 31.72 37.75 -53.10
C LEU A 9 30.87 37.57 -51.82
N PRO A 10 29.62 37.08 -51.93
CA PRO A 10 28.47 37.57 -51.16
C PRO A 10 27.97 36.65 -50.03
N ALA A 11 27.25 37.31 -49.11
CA ALA A 11 26.11 36.88 -48.29
C ALA A 11 25.80 35.37 -48.13
N PHE A 12 25.92 34.89 -46.89
CA PHE A 12 24.92 34.01 -46.28
C PHE A 12 24.82 34.36 -44.79
N LEU A 13 23.95 35.32 -44.47
CA LEU A 13 23.57 35.64 -43.10
C LEU A 13 22.50 34.63 -42.68
N VAL A 14 22.92 33.48 -42.15
CA VAL A 14 22.01 32.60 -41.40
C VAL A 14 21.73 33.30 -40.08
N VAL A 15 20.63 34.04 -40.03
CA VAL A 15 20.02 34.48 -38.76
C VAL A 15 19.44 33.22 -38.12
N LEU A 16 20.32 32.48 -37.42
CA LEU A 16 19.89 31.46 -36.47
C LEU A 16 19.32 32.22 -35.28
N CYS A 17 18.03 32.56 -35.35
CA CYS A 17 17.26 33.04 -34.23
C CYS A 17 17.09 31.88 -33.24
N LEU A 18 18.17 31.59 -32.50
CA LEU A 18 18.12 30.84 -31.26
C LEU A 18 17.38 31.73 -30.26
N CYS A 19 16.04 31.70 -30.32
CA CYS A 19 15.23 31.85 -29.12
C CYS A 19 15.53 30.64 -28.23
N LEU A 20 16.73 30.63 -27.64
CA LEU A 20 16.98 30.00 -26.36
C LEU A 20 16.13 30.81 -25.37
N THR A 21 14.84 30.49 -25.29
CA THR A 21 14.18 30.61 -24.00
C THR A 21 15.06 29.81 -23.07
N ALA A 22 15.67 30.51 -22.12
CA ALA A 22 16.27 29.86 -20.99
C ALA A 22 15.12 29.10 -20.30
N LEU A 23 14.93 27.83 -20.68
CA LEU A 23 14.48 26.83 -19.74
C LEU A 23 15.52 26.92 -18.63
N SER A 24 15.21 27.68 -17.58
CA SER A 24 15.77 27.41 -16.29
C SER A 24 15.47 25.94 -16.03
N VAL A 25 16.45 25.08 -16.30
CA VAL A 25 16.56 23.78 -15.64
C VAL A 25 16.78 24.15 -14.19
N ARG A 26 15.67 24.39 -13.47
CA ARG A 26 15.68 24.25 -12.02
C ARG A 26 16.15 22.84 -11.76
N ALA A 27 17.25 22.71 -11.03
CA ALA A 27 17.55 21.46 -10.32
C ALA A 27 16.27 21.08 -9.55
N GLY A 28 15.73 19.89 -9.85
CA GLY A 28 14.29 19.62 -9.85
C GLY A 28 13.61 19.66 -8.48
N ASP A 29 12.51 20.41 -8.39
CA ASP A 29 11.68 20.51 -7.19
C ASP A 29 10.87 19.21 -6.88
N GLY A 30 10.99 18.17 -7.69
CA GLY A 30 10.20 16.93 -7.62
C GLY A 30 9.71 16.42 -8.98
N GLY A 31 8.66 15.60 -8.97
CA GLY A 31 7.94 15.10 -10.15
C GLY A 31 6.50 14.74 -9.81
N GLU A 32 5.75 14.18 -10.76
CA GLU A 32 4.40 13.64 -10.55
C GLU A 32 4.38 12.13 -10.75
N ILE A 33 3.57 11.43 -9.95
CA ILE A 33 3.28 10.02 -10.13
C ILE A 33 1.77 9.79 -10.28
N TYR A 34 1.41 8.61 -10.78
CA TYR A 34 0.04 8.14 -10.87
C TYR A 34 -0.18 7.04 -9.83
N PHE A 35 -1.02 7.29 -8.84
CA PHE A 35 -1.14 6.43 -7.66
C PHE A 35 -2.56 5.88 -7.45
N SER A 36 -2.66 4.61 -7.07
CA SER A 36 -3.92 3.96 -6.65
C SER A 36 -3.72 2.99 -5.48
N VAL A 37 -4.80 2.69 -4.76
CA VAL A 37 -4.88 1.60 -3.77
C VAL A 37 -6.08 0.70 -4.08
N GLU A 38 -5.86 -0.60 -4.19
CA GLU A 38 -6.74 -1.52 -4.91
C GLU A 38 -7.05 -2.78 -4.10
N LYS A 39 -8.31 -3.19 -4.11
CA LYS A 39 -8.84 -4.39 -3.44
C LYS A 39 -9.52 -5.34 -4.43
N PHE A 40 -8.99 -5.42 -5.65
CA PHE A 40 -9.64 -6.11 -6.77
C PHE A 40 -9.70 -7.63 -6.59
N THR A 41 -8.71 -8.21 -5.92
CA THR A 41 -8.64 -9.67 -5.67
C THR A 41 -9.80 -10.19 -4.82
N ILE A 42 -10.50 -9.30 -4.13
CA ILE A 42 -11.71 -9.58 -3.34
C ILE A 42 -12.93 -8.83 -3.88
N GLY A 43 -12.84 -8.22 -5.06
CA GLY A 43 -13.96 -7.53 -5.73
C GLY A 43 -14.41 -6.22 -5.07
N GLN A 44 -13.59 -5.61 -4.22
CA GLN A 44 -13.97 -4.42 -3.45
C GLN A 44 -13.53 -3.10 -4.08
N GLY A 45 -13.11 -3.12 -5.35
CA GLY A 45 -12.73 -1.91 -6.09
C GLY A 45 -11.55 -1.14 -5.49
N TYR A 46 -11.57 0.18 -5.67
CA TYR A 46 -10.54 1.09 -5.18
C TYR A 46 -10.75 1.48 -3.72
N LEU A 47 -9.68 1.48 -2.94
CA LEU A 47 -9.61 2.21 -1.67
C LEU A 47 -9.12 3.65 -1.88
N VAL A 48 -8.27 3.86 -2.90
CA VAL A 48 -7.91 5.17 -3.44
C VAL A 48 -7.94 5.04 -4.96
N GLU A 49 -8.85 5.76 -5.60
CA GLU A 49 -8.95 5.83 -7.06
C GLU A 49 -7.68 6.47 -7.68
N PRO A 50 -7.37 6.18 -8.96
CA PRO A 50 -6.20 6.72 -9.63
C PRO A 50 -6.12 8.24 -9.49
N SER A 51 -4.98 8.73 -8.99
CA SER A 51 -4.75 10.16 -8.72
C SER A 51 -3.38 10.59 -9.21
N VAL A 52 -3.27 11.81 -9.73
CA VAL A 52 -1.98 12.47 -9.97
C VAL A 52 -1.48 13.04 -8.65
N VAL A 53 -0.24 12.74 -8.28
CA VAL A 53 0.33 13.20 -7.00
C VAL A 53 1.76 13.67 -7.16
N SER A 54 2.06 14.86 -6.67
CA SER A 54 3.42 15.39 -6.65
C SER A 54 4.28 14.66 -5.61
N VAL A 55 5.53 14.38 -6.00
CA VAL A 55 6.57 13.72 -5.21
C VAL A 55 7.82 14.57 -5.18
N LYS A 56 8.59 14.47 -4.10
CA LYS A 56 9.86 15.18 -3.96
C LYS A 56 11.00 14.39 -4.61
N GLU A 57 12.06 15.08 -5.03
CA GLU A 57 13.26 14.40 -5.53
C GLU A 57 13.79 13.41 -4.49
N GLY A 58 14.00 12.16 -4.92
CA GLY A 58 14.51 11.09 -4.08
C GLY A 58 13.55 10.56 -3.01
N GLU A 59 12.29 11.02 -2.97
CA GLU A 59 11.26 10.53 -2.04
C GLU A 59 11.08 9.02 -2.20
N THR A 60 11.15 8.29 -1.08
CA THR A 60 10.89 6.86 -1.09
C THR A 60 9.40 6.58 -1.10
N LEU A 61 9.00 5.42 -1.62
CA LEU A 61 7.59 5.02 -1.59
C LEU A 61 7.03 5.01 -0.16
N SER A 62 7.80 4.57 0.85
CA SER A 62 7.36 4.62 2.24
C SER A 62 7.10 6.05 2.75
N ALA A 63 7.99 7.00 2.42
CA ALA A 63 7.85 8.39 2.86
C ALA A 63 6.64 9.05 2.19
N PHE A 64 6.45 8.78 0.90
CA PHE A 64 5.27 9.18 0.15
C PHE A 64 3.98 8.62 0.78
N LEU A 65 3.93 7.32 1.07
CA LEU A 65 2.74 6.69 1.65
C LEU A 65 2.40 7.27 3.02
N GLU A 66 3.40 7.48 3.89
CA GLU A 66 3.20 8.10 5.21
C GLU A 66 2.70 9.55 5.11
N ARG A 67 3.07 10.29 4.05
CA ARG A 67 2.59 11.64 3.78
C ARG A 67 1.19 11.67 3.16
N TYR A 68 0.96 10.83 2.14
CA TYR A 68 -0.20 10.94 1.27
C TYR A 68 -1.43 10.20 1.81
N ILE A 69 -1.27 8.97 2.31
CA ILE A 69 -2.41 8.14 2.72
C ILE A 69 -3.27 8.80 3.82
N PRO A 70 -2.70 9.43 4.86
CA PRO A 70 -3.50 10.13 5.86
C PRO A 70 -4.36 11.26 5.29
N THR A 71 -3.93 11.92 4.21
CA THR A 71 -4.74 12.96 3.53
C THR A 71 -6.01 12.43 2.89
N LYS A 72 -6.10 11.11 2.68
CA LYS A 72 -7.30 10.42 2.18
C LYS A 72 -8.21 9.94 3.31
N GLY A 73 -7.93 10.31 4.57
CA GLY A 73 -8.66 9.82 5.73
C GLY A 73 -8.40 8.34 6.06
N LEU A 74 -7.40 7.74 5.41
CA LEU A 74 -7.05 6.34 5.57
C LEU A 74 -5.97 6.17 6.64
N VAL A 75 -6.05 5.06 7.38
CA VAL A 75 -5.08 4.73 8.43
C VAL A 75 -4.35 3.45 8.07
N MET A 76 -3.04 3.57 7.85
CA MET A 76 -2.16 2.41 7.63
C MET A 76 -1.72 1.79 8.95
N GLU A 77 -1.65 0.47 8.94
CA GLU A 77 -0.98 -0.35 9.96
C GLU A 77 0.37 -0.82 9.42
N LEU A 78 1.44 -0.54 10.17
CA LEU A 78 2.82 -0.63 9.68
C LEU A 78 3.73 -1.35 10.68
N ASP A 79 4.63 -2.18 10.16
CA ASP A 79 5.83 -2.65 10.87
C ASP A 79 7.07 -1.96 10.29
N ARG A 80 7.52 -0.88 10.93
CA ARG A 80 8.70 -0.11 10.53
C ARG A 80 10.03 -0.79 10.87
N ASN A 81 10.01 -1.86 11.67
CA ASN A 81 11.20 -2.57 12.14
C ASN A 81 11.20 -4.03 11.69
N SER A 82 10.46 -4.34 10.62
CA SER A 82 10.40 -5.69 10.09
C SER A 82 11.78 -6.14 9.58
N SER A 83 11.99 -7.45 9.49
CA SER A 83 13.21 -8.00 8.85
C SER A 83 13.31 -7.69 7.35
N TYR A 84 12.28 -7.09 6.77
CA TYR A 84 12.16 -6.73 5.37
C TYR A 84 12.23 -5.21 5.13
N GLY A 85 12.49 -4.40 6.16
CA GLY A 85 12.44 -2.94 6.07
C GLY A 85 11.05 -2.42 6.44
N TRP A 86 10.68 -1.27 5.86
CA TRP A 86 9.36 -0.69 6.07
C TRP A 86 8.30 -1.59 5.45
N TYR A 87 7.35 -2.05 6.26
CA TYR A 87 6.36 -3.02 5.84
C TYR A 87 4.93 -2.55 6.16
N LEU A 88 4.10 -2.48 5.11
CA LEU A 88 2.68 -2.24 5.24
C LEU A 88 1.97 -3.54 5.63
N GLN A 89 1.37 -3.55 6.81
CA GLN A 89 0.56 -4.65 7.30
C GLN A 89 -0.89 -4.52 6.83
N GLY A 90 -1.39 -3.32 6.57
CA GLY A 90 -2.70 -3.12 5.95
C GLY A 90 -3.36 -1.81 6.30
N PHE A 91 -4.68 -1.75 6.14
CA PHE A 91 -5.46 -0.53 6.34
C PHE A 91 -6.63 -0.76 7.28
N LYS A 92 -6.86 0.19 8.19
CA LYS A 92 -8.03 0.20 9.06
C LYS A 92 -9.31 0.48 8.29
N ASN A 93 -10.39 -0.18 8.70
CA ASN A 93 -11.74 0.01 8.12
C ASN A 93 -11.76 -0.06 6.57
N ALA A 94 -10.83 -0.81 5.98
CA ALA A 94 -10.67 -0.87 4.53
C ALA A 94 -11.43 -2.03 3.89
N ASP A 95 -12.03 -2.90 4.70
CA ASP A 95 -12.85 -4.01 4.26
C ASP A 95 -14.32 -3.60 4.26
N SER A 96 -14.95 -3.56 3.07
CA SER A 96 -16.38 -3.22 2.95
C SER A 96 -17.28 -4.36 3.38
N GLY A 97 -16.75 -5.58 3.49
CA GLY A 97 -17.50 -6.78 3.81
C GLY A 97 -18.36 -7.35 2.68
N VAL A 98 -18.34 -6.74 1.50
CA VAL A 98 -18.96 -7.28 0.28
C VAL A 98 -17.83 -7.81 -0.60
N SER A 99 -17.80 -9.11 -0.88
CA SER A 99 -16.76 -9.72 -1.70
C SER A 99 -17.29 -10.19 -3.04
N HIS A 100 -16.42 -10.08 -4.05
CA HIS A 100 -16.58 -10.77 -5.32
C HIS A 100 -15.20 -11.22 -5.82
N VAL A 101 -14.77 -12.44 -5.46
CA VAL A 101 -13.48 -12.98 -5.88
C VAL A 101 -13.50 -13.20 -7.40
N PRO A 102 -12.61 -12.56 -8.18
CA PRO A 102 -12.60 -12.67 -9.64
C PRO A 102 -12.45 -14.10 -10.17
N ALA A 103 -13.01 -14.37 -11.36
CA ALA A 103 -12.98 -15.69 -11.98
C ALA A 103 -11.55 -16.13 -12.30
N CYS A 104 -10.69 -15.22 -12.72
CA CYS A 104 -9.28 -15.47 -13.00
C CYS A 104 -8.52 -15.95 -11.75
N ILE A 105 -8.88 -15.47 -10.57
CA ILE A 105 -8.32 -15.94 -9.29
C ILE A 105 -8.89 -17.32 -8.96
N GLN A 106 -10.21 -17.47 -9.06
CA GLN A 106 -10.91 -18.72 -8.84
C GLN A 106 -10.42 -19.88 -9.74
N ALA A 107 -9.88 -19.56 -10.93
CA ALA A 107 -9.32 -20.52 -11.87
C ALA A 107 -7.88 -20.96 -11.56
N ILE A 108 -7.19 -20.33 -10.60
CA ILE A 108 -5.79 -20.65 -10.26
C ILE A 108 -5.64 -22.10 -9.79
N SER A 109 -6.53 -22.54 -8.89
CA SER A 109 -6.52 -23.90 -8.31
C SER A 109 -7.80 -24.19 -7.54
N GLU A 110 -8.07 -25.46 -7.25
CA GLU A 110 -9.19 -25.88 -6.39
C GLU A 110 -9.09 -25.32 -4.96
N ASP A 111 -7.87 -25.06 -4.48
CA ASP A 111 -7.60 -24.54 -3.13
C ASP A 111 -7.74 -23.00 -3.03
N THR A 112 -8.03 -22.31 -4.14
CA THR A 112 -8.11 -20.84 -4.12
C THR A 112 -9.40 -20.38 -3.43
N PRO A 113 -9.33 -19.38 -2.51
CA PRO A 113 -10.51 -18.86 -1.81
C PRO A 113 -11.64 -18.43 -2.76
N ARG A 114 -12.88 -18.73 -2.37
CA ARG A 114 -14.10 -18.33 -3.06
C ARG A 114 -14.82 -17.24 -2.28
N ASP A 115 -15.90 -16.68 -2.84
CA ASP A 115 -16.72 -15.69 -2.14
C ASP A 115 -17.18 -16.19 -0.75
N SER A 116 -17.54 -17.46 -0.62
CA SER A 116 -17.91 -18.06 0.67
C SER A 116 -16.79 -18.03 1.73
N ASP A 117 -15.53 -17.91 1.31
CA ASP A 117 -14.37 -17.79 2.19
C ASP A 117 -14.02 -16.33 2.50
N VAL A 118 -14.50 -15.39 1.68
CA VAL A 118 -14.24 -13.95 1.78
C VAL A 118 -15.42 -13.22 2.41
N GLN A 119 -15.90 -13.73 3.54
CA GLN A 119 -17.00 -13.15 4.30
C GLN A 119 -16.51 -12.42 5.56
N PRO A 120 -17.12 -11.29 5.99
CA PRO A 120 -16.67 -10.49 7.13
C PRO A 120 -16.27 -11.31 8.37
N GLU A 121 -17.03 -12.35 8.71
CA GLU A 121 -16.79 -13.23 9.85
C GLU A 121 -15.55 -14.13 9.71
N LYS A 122 -15.06 -14.32 8.48
CA LYS A 122 -13.82 -15.07 8.16
C LYS A 122 -12.60 -14.16 8.22
N ASN A 123 -12.76 -12.84 8.08
CA ASN A 123 -11.69 -11.89 8.29
C ASN A 123 -11.51 -11.59 9.79
N VAL A 124 -10.50 -12.21 10.39
CA VAL A 124 -10.16 -12.02 11.82
C VAL A 124 -9.75 -10.59 12.20
N TYR A 125 -9.57 -9.72 11.21
CA TYR A 125 -9.23 -8.31 11.37
C TYR A 125 -10.37 -7.36 11.01
N TYR A 126 -11.52 -7.87 10.57
CA TYR A 126 -12.67 -7.04 10.16
C TYR A 126 -13.01 -5.97 11.22
N PRO A 127 -13.26 -4.70 10.82
CA PRO A 127 -13.39 -4.19 9.45
C PRO A 127 -12.06 -3.78 8.77
N ASP A 128 -10.91 -4.12 9.36
CA ASP A 128 -9.60 -3.84 8.79
C ASP A 128 -9.26 -4.84 7.68
N LEU A 129 -8.55 -4.37 6.66
CA LEU A 129 -8.01 -5.23 5.59
C LEU A 129 -6.49 -5.33 5.75
N MET A 130 -6.06 -6.43 6.36
CA MET A 130 -4.70 -6.64 6.86
C MET A 130 -4.01 -7.78 6.10
N GLU A 131 -2.70 -7.91 6.31
CA GLU A 131 -1.98 -9.14 6.04
C GLU A 131 -2.71 -10.30 6.74
N PHE A 132 -2.89 -11.38 5.99
CA PHE A 132 -3.65 -12.56 6.41
C PHE A 132 -5.16 -12.34 6.62
N SER A 133 -5.75 -11.25 6.14
CA SER A 133 -7.22 -11.16 6.00
C SER A 133 -7.71 -12.22 5.02
N TYR A 134 -8.74 -12.97 5.41
CA TYR A 134 -9.37 -14.09 4.69
C TYR A 134 -8.50 -15.33 4.45
N HIS A 135 -7.21 -15.17 4.14
CA HIS A 135 -6.35 -16.28 3.77
C HIS A 135 -4.91 -16.09 4.24
N GLY A 136 -4.23 -17.19 4.59
CA GLY A 136 -2.89 -17.17 5.21
C GLY A 136 -1.75 -16.71 4.29
N GLN A 137 -2.04 -16.38 3.04
CA GLN A 137 -1.10 -15.85 2.05
C GLN A 137 -1.47 -14.43 1.59
N ALA A 138 -2.54 -13.86 2.15
CA ALA A 138 -3.03 -12.54 1.80
C ALA A 138 -2.17 -11.42 2.40
N GLY A 139 -2.19 -10.24 1.77
CA GLY A 139 -1.41 -9.08 2.21
C GLY A 139 -1.40 -7.96 1.19
N TRP A 140 -0.49 -7.01 1.36
CA TRP A 140 -0.39 -5.82 0.52
C TRP A 140 0.94 -5.79 -0.24
N CYS A 141 0.85 -5.64 -1.56
CA CYS A 141 1.98 -5.57 -2.49
C CYS A 141 1.94 -4.22 -3.20
N TYR A 142 3.11 -3.64 -3.53
CA TYR A 142 3.14 -2.53 -4.49
C TYR A 142 3.62 -3.04 -5.84
N TYR A 143 3.11 -2.40 -6.89
CA TYR A 143 3.57 -2.51 -8.26
C TYR A 143 4.06 -1.13 -8.71
N ALA A 144 5.16 -1.11 -9.44
CA ALA A 144 5.69 0.07 -10.07
C ALA A 144 5.84 -0.23 -11.57
N ASN A 145 5.14 0.53 -12.40
CA ASN A 145 5.15 0.39 -13.86
C ASN A 145 4.87 -1.06 -14.31
N ASN A 146 3.68 -1.56 -13.92
CA ASN A 146 3.20 -2.93 -14.13
C ASN A 146 4.10 -4.08 -13.60
N LEU A 147 5.16 -3.76 -12.85
CA LEU A 147 6.06 -4.76 -12.28
C LEU A 147 5.89 -4.86 -10.76
N PRO A 148 5.91 -6.08 -10.19
CA PRO A 148 5.86 -6.25 -8.75
C PRO A 148 7.10 -5.62 -8.10
N GLY A 149 6.89 -5.00 -6.94
CA GLY A 149 7.97 -4.40 -6.17
C GLY A 149 9.06 -5.39 -5.75
N GLU A 150 10.29 -5.18 -6.22
CA GLU A 150 11.43 -6.05 -5.91
C GLU A 150 12.16 -5.69 -4.61
N THR A 151 11.89 -4.49 -4.07
CA THR A 151 12.55 -3.95 -2.88
C THR A 151 11.54 -3.57 -1.81
N ALA A 152 12.00 -3.32 -0.59
CA ALA A 152 11.15 -2.72 0.43
C ALA A 152 10.69 -1.31 0.02
N MET A 153 9.53 -0.86 0.50
CA MET A 153 8.98 0.45 0.12
C MET A 153 9.85 1.62 0.61
N ASP A 154 10.68 1.44 1.64
CA ASP A 154 11.69 2.43 2.08
C ASP A 154 12.97 2.42 1.25
N LYS A 155 13.04 1.59 0.21
CA LYS A 155 14.18 1.48 -0.69
C LYS A 155 13.83 1.86 -2.12
N TYR A 156 12.57 1.69 -2.53
CA TYR A 156 12.09 2.20 -3.81
C TYR A 156 12.03 3.72 -3.79
N ARG A 157 12.70 4.37 -4.74
CA ARG A 157 12.67 5.82 -4.93
C ARG A 157 11.74 6.15 -6.09
N LEU A 158 10.77 7.01 -5.82
CA LEU A 158 9.77 7.43 -6.79
C LEU A 158 10.43 8.28 -7.88
N LYS A 159 9.97 8.08 -9.11
CA LYS A 159 10.41 8.85 -10.27
C LYS A 159 9.22 9.55 -10.90
N ASP A 160 9.49 10.67 -11.54
CA ASP A 160 8.51 11.34 -12.37
C ASP A 160 7.94 10.37 -13.42
N GLY A 161 6.61 10.37 -13.55
CA GLY A 161 5.86 9.51 -14.46
C GLY A 161 5.59 8.08 -13.96
N ASP A 162 6.09 7.67 -12.78
CA ASP A 162 5.84 6.34 -12.23
C ASP A 162 4.33 6.09 -12.07
N VAL A 163 3.89 4.89 -12.45
CA VAL A 163 2.58 4.37 -12.07
C VAL A 163 2.76 3.43 -10.89
N ILE A 164 2.27 3.84 -9.72
CA ILE A 164 2.39 3.10 -8.46
C ILE A 164 1.02 2.59 -8.03
N ARG A 165 0.88 1.27 -7.97
CA ARG A 165 -0.37 0.61 -7.58
C ARG A 165 -0.14 -0.21 -6.33
N LEU A 166 -0.85 0.11 -5.24
CA LEU A 166 -0.81 -0.67 -4.01
C LEU A 166 -2.00 -1.64 -3.99
N ARG A 167 -1.71 -2.93 -4.02
CA ARG A 167 -2.68 -3.98 -4.38
C ARG A 167 -2.79 -5.01 -3.25
N PHE A 168 -4.02 -5.29 -2.82
CA PHE A 168 -4.29 -6.40 -1.92
C PHE A 168 -4.20 -7.73 -2.67
N THR A 169 -3.38 -8.66 -2.20
CA THR A 169 -3.33 -10.06 -2.65
C THR A 169 -4.16 -10.90 -1.68
N LEU A 170 -4.97 -11.81 -2.22
CA LEU A 170 -5.76 -12.78 -1.47
C LEU A 170 -5.03 -14.13 -1.39
N TYR A 171 -4.36 -14.54 -2.48
CA TYR A 171 -3.78 -15.87 -2.63
C TYR A 171 -2.40 -15.84 -3.31
N GLY A 172 -1.54 -16.79 -2.94
CA GLY A 172 -0.27 -16.99 -3.63
C GLY A 172 0.83 -15.97 -3.32
N TRP A 173 0.75 -15.21 -2.22
CA TRP A 173 1.76 -14.21 -1.82
C TRP A 173 2.02 -13.12 -2.87
N GLY A 174 0.96 -12.67 -3.56
CA GLY A 174 1.04 -11.76 -4.70
C GLY A 174 1.02 -12.45 -6.06
N GLY A 175 1.02 -13.79 -6.09
CA GLY A 175 0.91 -14.55 -7.33
C GLY A 175 -0.41 -14.30 -8.07
N ASP A 176 -1.50 -14.08 -7.35
CA ASP A 176 -2.82 -13.70 -7.88
C ASP A 176 -2.87 -12.26 -8.45
N LEU A 177 -1.79 -11.49 -8.34
CA LEU A 177 -1.68 -10.14 -8.89
C LEU A 177 -0.94 -10.10 -10.25
N GLY A 178 -0.53 -11.26 -10.76
CA GLY A 178 0.15 -11.41 -12.05
C GLY A 178 1.60 -10.89 -12.06
N GLY A 179 2.10 -10.59 -13.26
CA GLY A 179 3.49 -10.19 -13.52
C GLY A 179 4.43 -11.36 -13.86
N PRO A 180 5.75 -11.12 -13.98
CA PRO A 180 6.71 -12.11 -14.51
C PRO A 180 6.80 -13.43 -13.73
N TYR A 181 6.34 -13.44 -12.47
CA TYR A 181 6.33 -14.61 -11.59
C TYR A 181 4.94 -14.90 -11.01
N GLY A 182 3.88 -14.32 -11.61
CA GLY A 182 2.50 -14.49 -11.19
C GLY A 182 1.96 -15.89 -11.46
N LEU A 183 0.88 -16.24 -10.77
CA LEU A 183 0.08 -17.45 -10.99
C LEU A 183 -0.92 -17.28 -12.14
N ILE A 184 -1.20 -16.02 -12.52
CA ILE A 184 -2.08 -15.63 -13.62
C ILE A 184 -1.41 -14.56 -14.48
N THR A 185 -1.89 -14.39 -15.70
CA THR A 185 -1.54 -13.26 -16.55
C THR A 185 -2.67 -12.25 -16.50
N LEU A 186 -2.34 -10.99 -16.26
CA LEU A 186 -3.27 -9.87 -16.25
C LEU A 186 -2.85 -8.84 -17.29
N PRO A 187 -3.79 -8.07 -17.85
CA PRO A 187 -3.46 -6.96 -18.74
C PRO A 187 -2.64 -5.88 -18.00
N ASP A 188 -1.82 -5.17 -18.77
CA ASP A 188 -1.13 -3.97 -18.29
C ASP A 188 -2.13 -2.82 -18.13
N LEU A 189 -2.22 -2.27 -16.92
CA LEU A 189 -3.16 -1.20 -16.58
C LEU A 189 -2.47 0.16 -16.45
N ASP A 190 -1.17 0.29 -16.73
CA ASP A 190 -0.42 1.52 -16.45
C ASP A 190 -0.98 2.72 -17.21
N GLU A 191 -1.21 2.57 -18.52
CA GLU A 191 -1.74 3.67 -19.35
C GLU A 191 -3.19 4.01 -18.99
N LEU A 192 -4.02 3.00 -18.71
CA LEU A 192 -5.39 3.24 -18.25
C LEU A 192 -5.41 3.96 -16.90
N THR A 193 -4.56 3.53 -15.95
CA THR A 193 -4.40 4.17 -14.62
C THR A 193 -3.96 5.62 -14.76
N ARG A 194 -2.98 5.88 -15.63
CA ARG A 194 -2.49 7.24 -15.94
C ARG A 194 -3.60 8.13 -16.47
N ARG A 195 -4.37 7.66 -17.45
CA ARG A 195 -5.48 8.43 -18.05
C ARG A 195 -6.62 8.67 -17.07
N LEU A 196 -6.97 7.68 -16.25
CA LEU A 196 -7.98 7.83 -15.20
C LEU A 196 -7.60 8.90 -14.17
N ALA A 197 -6.33 8.92 -13.76
CA ALA A 197 -5.80 9.92 -12.84
C ALA A 197 -5.81 11.33 -13.44
N LEU A 198 -5.35 11.46 -14.69
CA LEU A 198 -5.34 12.74 -15.39
C LEU A 198 -6.76 13.25 -15.68
N TYR A 199 -7.69 12.38 -16.05
CA TYR A 199 -9.09 12.74 -16.20
C TYR A 199 -9.66 13.28 -14.89
N SER A 200 -9.46 12.57 -13.77
CA SER A 200 -9.97 12.98 -12.46
C SER A 200 -9.45 14.36 -12.04
N GLN A 201 -8.15 14.62 -12.25
CA GLN A 201 -7.54 15.93 -11.96
C GLN A 201 -8.05 17.05 -12.88
N ASN A 202 -8.51 16.72 -14.09
CA ASN A 202 -8.85 17.68 -15.15
C ASN A 202 -10.27 17.47 -15.70
N SER A 203 -11.21 17.06 -14.86
CA SER A 203 -12.52 16.56 -15.30
C SER A 203 -13.30 17.61 -16.11
N ALA A 204 -13.36 18.85 -15.63
CA ALA A 204 -14.03 19.95 -16.34
C ALA A 204 -13.44 20.20 -17.74
N LEU A 205 -12.11 20.15 -17.87
CA LEU A 205 -11.40 20.32 -19.14
C LEU A 205 -11.64 19.13 -20.08
N CYS A 206 -11.68 17.91 -19.54
CA CYS A 206 -11.98 16.73 -20.32
C CYS A 206 -13.43 16.74 -20.84
N GLU A 207 -14.38 17.11 -19.98
CA GLU A 207 -15.81 17.18 -20.33
C GLU A 207 -16.13 18.26 -21.36
N SER A 208 -15.47 19.43 -21.27
CA SER A 208 -15.60 20.51 -22.25
C SER A 208 -15.05 20.11 -23.63
N ASN A 209 -14.10 19.17 -23.66
CA ASN A 209 -13.54 18.58 -24.87
C ASN A 209 -14.24 17.26 -25.29
N GLY A 210 -15.44 16.98 -24.76
CA GLY A 210 -16.29 15.88 -25.20
C GLY A 210 -16.09 14.54 -24.49
N TYR A 211 -15.13 14.43 -23.56
CA TYR A 211 -14.88 13.21 -22.80
C TYR A 211 -15.78 13.15 -21.57
N LYS A 212 -16.95 12.54 -21.73
CA LYS A 212 -17.99 12.48 -20.69
C LYS A 212 -17.58 11.57 -19.52
N ALA A 213 -18.11 11.87 -18.33
CA ALA A 213 -17.82 11.14 -17.10
C ALA A 213 -18.15 9.64 -17.16
N ASP A 214 -19.06 9.22 -18.05
CA ASP A 214 -19.36 7.80 -18.30
C ASP A 214 -18.13 7.03 -18.81
N LEU A 215 -17.28 7.66 -19.62
CA LEU A 215 -16.05 7.05 -20.13
C LEU A 215 -15.06 6.79 -18.99
N TRP A 216 -14.96 7.72 -18.05
CA TRP A 216 -14.13 7.57 -16.85
C TRP A 216 -14.68 6.49 -15.91
N ARG A 217 -15.99 6.46 -15.67
CA ARG A 217 -16.64 5.42 -14.86
C ARG A 217 -16.47 4.02 -15.50
N ASN A 218 -16.60 3.93 -16.82
CA ASN A 218 -16.30 2.69 -17.55
C ASN A 218 -14.83 2.28 -17.39
N GLY A 219 -13.90 3.22 -17.51
CA GLY A 219 -12.47 2.95 -17.30
C GLY A 219 -12.15 2.44 -15.89
N LEU A 220 -12.77 3.02 -14.84
CA LEU A 220 -12.64 2.50 -13.47
C LEU A 220 -13.18 1.08 -13.35
N ALA A 221 -14.34 0.79 -13.95
CA ALA A 221 -14.95 -0.53 -13.91
C ALA A 221 -14.08 -1.59 -14.59
N VAL A 222 -13.59 -1.30 -15.80
CA VAL A 222 -12.66 -2.17 -16.55
C VAL A 222 -11.35 -2.37 -15.79
N ALA A 223 -10.81 -1.33 -15.15
CA ALA A 223 -9.58 -1.46 -14.38
C ALA A 223 -9.75 -2.28 -13.09
N ALA A 224 -10.91 -2.21 -12.44
CA ALA A 224 -11.23 -2.95 -11.22
C ALA A 224 -11.63 -4.41 -11.47
N ASP A 225 -12.08 -4.72 -12.69
CA ASP A 225 -12.40 -6.07 -13.13
C ASP A 225 -11.12 -6.83 -13.54
N MET A 226 -10.70 -7.78 -12.70
CA MET A 226 -9.50 -8.59 -13.00
C MET A 226 -9.71 -9.62 -14.12
N ASP A 227 -10.94 -9.81 -14.58
CA ASP A 227 -11.29 -10.68 -15.72
C ASP A 227 -11.31 -9.91 -17.05
N SER A 228 -11.09 -8.60 -17.02
CA SER A 228 -10.99 -7.78 -18.24
C SER A 228 -9.81 -8.22 -19.13
N THR A 229 -10.09 -8.31 -20.42
CA THR A 229 -9.11 -8.68 -21.45
C THR A 229 -8.19 -7.50 -21.81
N PRO A 230 -7.00 -7.76 -22.40
CA PRO A 230 -6.13 -6.69 -22.89
C PRO A 230 -6.83 -5.71 -23.83
N SER A 231 -7.68 -6.19 -24.74
CA SER A 231 -8.43 -5.34 -25.67
C SER A 231 -9.48 -4.47 -24.97
N GLN A 232 -10.14 -4.97 -23.91
CA GLN A 232 -11.05 -4.15 -23.11
C GLN A 232 -10.31 -3.04 -22.37
N VAL A 233 -9.15 -3.35 -21.80
CA VAL A 233 -8.29 -2.36 -21.13
C VAL A 233 -7.80 -1.30 -22.11
N GLU A 234 -7.33 -1.70 -23.29
CA GLU A 234 -6.90 -0.79 -24.35
C GLU A 234 -8.05 0.10 -24.85
N ALA A 235 -9.23 -0.48 -25.09
CA ALA A 235 -10.42 0.27 -25.50
C ALA A 235 -10.84 1.30 -24.44
N ALA A 236 -10.84 0.91 -23.16
CA ALA A 236 -11.14 1.82 -22.06
C ALA A 236 -10.10 2.95 -21.94
N GLY A 237 -8.82 2.65 -22.16
CA GLY A 237 -7.75 3.65 -22.13
C GLY A 237 -7.84 4.63 -23.30
N THR A 238 -8.05 4.14 -24.51
CA THR A 238 -8.16 4.97 -25.73
C THR A 238 -9.44 5.80 -25.78
N ALA A 239 -10.51 5.37 -25.09
CA ALA A 239 -11.71 6.16 -24.88
C ALA A 239 -11.50 7.39 -23.97
N LEU A 240 -10.44 7.41 -23.17
CA LEU A 240 -10.04 8.54 -22.33
C LEU A 240 -9.01 9.42 -23.04
N PRO A 241 -8.94 10.73 -22.72
CA PRO A 241 -7.99 11.62 -23.35
C PRO A 241 -6.56 11.21 -23.01
N SER A 242 -5.66 11.31 -23.99
CA SER A 242 -4.24 11.07 -23.79
C SER A 242 -3.60 12.19 -22.95
N PRO A 243 -2.46 11.91 -22.29
CA PRO A 243 -1.70 12.95 -21.59
C PRO A 243 -1.33 14.14 -22.49
N ALA A 244 -1.01 13.88 -23.76
CA ALA A 244 -0.66 14.92 -24.73
C ALA A 244 -1.84 15.85 -25.03
N GLN A 245 -3.06 15.31 -25.21
CA GLN A 245 -4.26 16.11 -25.43
C GLN A 245 -4.55 17.01 -24.23
N ILE A 246 -4.46 16.49 -23.01
CA ILE A 246 -4.66 17.30 -21.80
C ILE A 246 -3.62 18.42 -21.70
N ALA A 247 -2.35 18.12 -21.98
CA ALA A 247 -1.29 19.13 -21.97
C ALA A 247 -1.53 20.23 -23.01
N GLU A 248 -1.96 19.86 -24.23
CA GLU A 248 -2.31 20.81 -25.28
C GLU A 248 -3.48 21.73 -24.87
N TRP A 249 -4.54 21.17 -24.28
CA TRP A 249 -5.68 21.96 -23.82
C TRP A 249 -5.31 22.94 -22.71
N LYS A 250 -4.48 22.51 -21.75
CA LYS A 250 -3.98 23.38 -20.67
C LYS A 250 -3.17 24.57 -21.23
N GLN A 251 -2.34 24.34 -22.24
CA GLN A 251 -1.58 25.41 -22.89
C GLN A 251 -2.50 26.42 -23.60
N LYS A 252 -3.57 25.94 -24.25
CA LYS A 252 -4.57 26.81 -24.90
C LYS A 252 -5.35 27.66 -23.89
N GLU A 253 -5.73 27.11 -22.74
CA GLU A 253 -6.40 27.89 -21.67
C GLU A 253 -5.48 28.98 -21.08
N GLN A 254 -4.19 28.67 -20.89
CA GLN A 254 -3.20 29.63 -20.39
C GLN A 254 -2.87 30.72 -21.43
N GLY A 255 -2.85 30.36 -22.72
CA GLY A 255 -2.67 31.32 -23.82
C GLY A 255 -3.86 32.28 -23.99
N SER A 256 -5.10 31.80 -23.80
CA SER A 256 -6.30 32.65 -23.84
C SER A 256 -6.45 33.60 -22.64
N GLN A 257 -5.79 33.33 -21.51
CA GLN A 257 -5.76 34.26 -20.37
C GLN A 257 -4.74 35.39 -20.54
N GLY A 258 -3.74 35.25 -21.43
CA GLY A 258 -2.73 36.28 -21.71
C GLY A 258 -3.20 37.43 -22.61
N ASP A 259 -4.33 37.27 -23.31
CA ASP A 259 -4.83 38.23 -24.30
C ASP A 259 -6.00 39.11 -23.82
N ARG A 260 -6.40 39.05 -22.54
CA ARG A 260 -7.25 40.10 -21.96
C ARG A 260 -6.41 41.32 -21.61
N GLN A 261 -6.16 42.16 -22.61
CA GLN A 261 -5.74 43.53 -22.39
C GLN A 261 -6.85 44.31 -21.68
N ASP A 262 -6.45 45.00 -20.61
CA ASP A 262 -7.26 45.89 -19.79
C ASP A 262 -7.98 46.96 -20.62
N ILE A 263 -9.30 47.02 -20.50
CA ILE A 263 -10.09 48.21 -20.86
C ILE A 263 -10.49 48.88 -19.54
N PRO A 264 -10.07 50.14 -19.26
CA PRO A 264 -10.41 50.83 -18.02
C PRO A 264 -11.72 51.63 -18.09
N GLY A 265 -12.41 51.70 -16.95
CA GLY A 265 -13.55 52.60 -16.66
C GLY A 265 -14.87 51.82 -16.46
N ASN A 266 -15.72 52.06 -15.46
CA ASN A 266 -15.95 53.27 -14.68
C ASN A 266 -16.57 52.91 -13.30
N LYS A 267 -16.35 53.77 -12.31
CA LYS A 267 -16.99 53.73 -10.98
C LYS A 267 -18.39 54.32 -11.08
N ASP A 268 -19.34 53.79 -10.31
CA ASP A 268 -20.33 54.62 -9.64
C ASP A 268 -20.90 53.93 -8.40
N ASP A 269 -21.07 54.76 -7.37
CA ASP A 269 -21.49 54.44 -6.02
C ASP A 269 -23.00 54.15 -5.94
N THR A 270 -23.44 53.38 -4.93
CA THR A 270 -24.53 53.81 -4.05
C THR A 270 -24.68 52.93 -2.80
N GLN A 271 -25.00 53.66 -1.73
CA GLN A 271 -25.12 53.31 -0.33
C GLN A 271 -26.56 52.88 -0.02
N GLY A 272 -26.78 52.03 0.99
CA GLY A 272 -28.13 51.68 1.46
C GLY A 272 -28.12 50.92 2.79
N ASP A 273 -28.58 51.60 3.83
CA ASP A 273 -28.67 51.17 5.23
C ASP A 273 -29.60 49.96 5.50
N GLY A 274 -29.29 49.20 6.56
CA GLY A 274 -30.19 48.19 7.16
C GLY A 274 -31.33 48.81 8.00
N PRO A 275 -32.24 48.01 8.59
CA PRO A 275 -31.93 47.45 9.93
C PRO A 275 -32.55 46.08 10.30
N LYS A 276 -32.18 45.65 11.52
CA LYS A 276 -32.34 44.40 12.30
C LYS A 276 -33.77 43.91 12.69
N VAL A 277 -33.94 42.56 12.72
CA VAL A 277 -34.36 41.60 13.82
C VAL A 277 -35.78 41.81 14.46
N PRO A 278 -36.62 40.78 14.79
CA PRO A 278 -36.28 39.67 15.71
C PRO A 278 -36.93 38.28 15.56
N SER A 279 -36.39 37.37 16.39
CA SER A 279 -36.74 35.97 16.62
C SER A 279 -38.08 35.74 17.34
N GLY A 280 -38.67 34.55 17.17
CA GLY A 280 -39.78 34.05 18.01
C GLY A 280 -39.79 32.52 18.06
N SER A 281 -40.14 31.97 19.22
CA SER A 281 -39.89 30.61 19.69
C SER A 281 -41.14 29.72 19.84
N GLN A 282 -40.93 28.40 19.67
CA GLN A 282 -41.43 27.25 20.46
C GLN A 282 -42.81 26.57 20.24
N THR A 283 -42.75 25.25 20.55
CA THR A 283 -43.77 24.22 20.91
C THR A 283 -44.32 23.38 19.74
N GLY A 284 -44.50 22.04 19.79
CA GLY A 284 -44.30 20.94 20.76
C GLY A 284 -44.59 19.62 19.99
N ASP A 285 -43.83 18.53 20.14
CA ASP A 285 -43.89 17.46 21.15
C ASP A 285 -44.46 16.13 20.58
N SER A 286 -43.71 15.04 20.70
CA SER A 286 -44.18 13.70 21.13
C SER A 286 -43.06 12.67 21.08
N GLN A 287 -42.70 12.22 22.28
CA GLN A 287 -41.79 11.12 22.58
C GLN A 287 -42.49 9.76 22.47
N THR A 288 -41.73 8.70 22.22
CA THR A 288 -41.88 7.45 22.99
C THR A 288 -40.48 6.93 23.37
N GLY A 289 -40.30 6.61 24.65
CA GLY A 289 -39.01 6.25 25.25
C GLY A 289 -39.00 4.89 25.93
N SER A 290 -37.80 4.46 26.36
CA SER A 290 -37.54 3.44 27.39
C SER A 290 -36.10 3.58 27.92
N PRO A 291 -35.80 3.13 29.16
CA PRO A 291 -35.39 4.03 30.26
C PRO A 291 -33.87 4.14 30.50
N SER A 292 -33.43 5.32 30.95
CA SER A 292 -32.02 5.64 31.26
C SER A 292 -31.80 5.91 32.76
N ASP A 293 -30.78 5.25 33.31
CA ASP A 293 -30.15 5.42 34.63
C ASP A 293 -29.47 6.82 34.78
N PRO A 294 -29.53 7.51 35.95
CA PRO A 294 -29.23 8.93 36.04
C PRO A 294 -27.78 9.20 36.46
N SER A 295 -26.86 9.29 35.48
CA SER A 295 -25.63 10.10 35.58
C SER A 295 -25.10 10.37 34.16
N GLY A 296 -25.61 11.42 33.52
CA GLY A 296 -25.53 11.70 32.09
C GLY A 296 -24.18 12.18 31.55
N GLU A 297 -23.10 11.41 31.74
CA GLU A 297 -21.95 11.44 30.83
C GLU A 297 -21.86 10.10 30.10
N GLU A 298 -22.01 10.12 28.77
CA GLU A 298 -21.89 8.93 27.94
C GLU A 298 -20.45 8.36 28.05
N ARG A 299 -20.32 7.18 28.68
CA ARG A 299 -19.02 6.53 28.88
C ARG A 299 -18.33 6.23 27.55
N ILE A 300 -17.03 6.48 27.48
CA ILE A 300 -16.22 6.33 26.27
C ILE A 300 -16.00 4.85 25.95
N SER A 301 -16.53 4.38 24.83
CA SER A 301 -16.31 3.01 24.36
C SER A 301 -14.84 2.76 23.98
N LEU A 302 -14.24 1.66 24.46
CA LEU A 302 -12.89 1.23 24.06
C LEU A 302 -12.75 1.02 22.55
N LYS A 303 -13.85 0.81 21.79
CA LYS A 303 -13.84 0.79 20.31
C LYS A 303 -13.20 2.04 19.70
N ARG A 304 -13.34 3.19 20.38
CA ARG A 304 -12.82 4.49 19.93
C ARG A 304 -11.41 4.79 20.46
N VAL A 305 -10.93 4.04 21.46
CA VAL A 305 -9.62 4.24 22.10
C VAL A 305 -8.51 3.64 21.22
N GLN A 306 -7.45 4.39 20.98
CA GLN A 306 -6.27 3.90 20.27
C GLN A 306 -5.53 2.88 21.13
N ILE A 307 -5.12 1.75 20.55
CA ILE A 307 -4.37 0.70 21.26
C ILE A 307 -3.09 0.41 20.48
N SER A 308 -1.93 0.42 21.16
CA SER A 308 -0.67 0.05 20.53
C SER A 308 -0.68 -1.40 20.00
N SER A 309 -0.15 -1.62 18.81
CA SER A 309 0.05 -2.96 18.28
C SER A 309 1.07 -3.76 19.10
N VAL A 310 0.96 -5.09 19.07
CA VAL A 310 1.86 -6.00 19.78
C VAL A 310 2.54 -6.91 18.77
N GLY A 311 3.82 -6.65 18.53
CA GLY A 311 4.63 -7.48 17.63
C GLY A 311 4.81 -8.92 18.12
N THR A 312 5.29 -9.78 17.21
CA THR A 312 5.60 -11.19 17.51
C THR A 312 6.57 -11.32 18.69
N LYS A 313 6.26 -12.24 19.60
CA LYS A 313 7.09 -12.58 20.77
C LYS A 313 7.77 -13.93 20.57
N ILE A 314 8.91 -14.10 21.21
CA ILE A 314 9.65 -15.36 21.19
C ILE A 314 9.16 -16.25 22.32
N TYR A 315 8.88 -17.51 22.00
CA TYR A 315 8.50 -18.52 22.98
C TYR A 315 9.58 -18.70 24.05
N THR A 316 9.20 -18.53 25.32
CA THR A 316 10.12 -18.63 26.48
C THR A 316 9.83 -19.84 27.39
N GLY A 317 8.78 -20.61 27.11
CA GLY A 317 8.28 -21.67 28.00
C GLY A 317 7.37 -21.16 29.14
N LYS A 318 7.32 -19.85 29.36
CA LYS A 318 6.45 -19.19 30.36
C LYS A 318 5.37 -18.35 29.68
N ALA A 319 4.38 -17.92 30.46
CA ALA A 319 3.35 -17.00 29.99
C ALA A 319 3.98 -15.65 29.60
N ILE A 320 3.66 -15.15 28.41
CA ILE A 320 4.13 -13.87 27.88
C ILE A 320 2.99 -12.85 28.02
N LYS A 321 3.25 -11.75 28.71
CA LYS A 321 2.26 -10.69 28.93
C LYS A 321 2.80 -9.38 28.35
N PRO A 322 2.62 -9.14 27.04
CA PRO A 322 3.06 -7.88 26.43
C PRO A 322 2.28 -6.71 27.02
N ASP A 323 2.98 -5.60 27.21
CA ASP A 323 2.33 -4.33 27.55
C ASP A 323 1.63 -3.74 26.32
N VAL A 324 0.51 -3.07 26.56
CA VAL A 324 -0.24 -2.32 25.55
C VAL A 324 -0.53 -0.93 26.10
N LYS A 325 -0.36 0.08 25.26
CA LYS A 325 -0.69 1.47 25.57
C LYS A 325 -2.06 1.79 25.00
N LEU A 326 -2.93 2.36 25.83
CA LEU A 326 -4.26 2.84 25.44
C LEU A 326 -4.25 4.36 25.47
N ILE A 327 -4.68 5.00 24.39
CA ILE A 327 -4.70 6.47 24.26
C ILE A 327 -6.09 6.92 23.81
N TRP A 328 -6.65 7.89 24.52
CA TRP A 328 -7.90 8.57 24.15
C TRP A 328 -7.64 10.07 24.07
N GLN A 329 -7.89 10.68 22.91
CA GLN A 329 -7.69 12.12 22.66
C GLN A 329 -6.32 12.64 23.15
N GLY A 330 -5.25 11.89 22.89
CA GLY A 330 -3.89 12.24 23.31
C GLY A 330 -3.54 11.91 24.76
N LYS A 331 -4.49 11.48 25.60
CA LYS A 331 -4.26 11.07 26.99
C LYS A 331 -4.07 9.57 27.13
N ALA A 332 -2.99 9.16 27.80
CA ALA A 332 -2.76 7.76 28.12
C ALA A 332 -3.71 7.27 29.22
N LEU A 333 -4.37 6.14 28.97
CA LEU A 333 -5.28 5.51 29.93
C LEU A 333 -4.51 4.68 30.96
N LYS A 334 -5.02 4.66 32.19
CA LYS A 334 -4.44 3.98 33.34
C LYS A 334 -5.07 2.61 33.56
N LYS A 335 -4.23 1.56 33.50
CA LYS A 335 -4.62 0.19 33.87
C LYS A 335 -5.10 0.14 35.33
N GLY A 336 -6.19 -0.57 35.59
CA GLY A 336 -6.83 -0.69 36.91
C GLY A 336 -7.88 0.40 37.20
N THR A 337 -7.72 1.58 36.60
CA THR A 337 -8.65 2.72 36.73
C THR A 337 -9.55 2.84 35.52
N ASP A 338 -8.97 3.02 34.33
CA ASP A 338 -9.67 3.27 33.06
C ASP A 338 -9.98 1.98 32.30
N TYR A 339 -9.18 0.95 32.53
CA TYR A 339 -9.39 -0.37 31.93
C TYR A 339 -8.75 -1.48 32.75
N THR A 340 -9.20 -2.70 32.55
CA THR A 340 -8.55 -3.93 33.02
C THR A 340 -7.96 -4.69 31.84
N ILE A 341 -6.95 -5.51 32.10
CA ILE A 341 -6.24 -6.28 31.08
C ILE A 341 -6.10 -7.74 31.54
N SER A 342 -6.40 -8.67 30.65
CA SER A 342 -6.22 -10.10 30.85
C SER A 342 -5.59 -10.72 29.60
N TYR A 343 -5.04 -11.93 29.74
CA TYR A 343 -4.32 -12.62 28.68
C TYR A 343 -4.82 -14.04 28.56
N ALA A 344 -4.92 -14.54 27.33
CA ALA A 344 -5.25 -15.92 27.05
C ALA A 344 -4.35 -16.47 25.93
N ASN A 345 -4.17 -17.79 25.93
CA ASN A 345 -3.32 -18.52 24.99
C ASN A 345 -1.86 -18.03 24.95
N ASN A 346 -1.38 -17.42 26.02
CA ASN A 346 -0.13 -16.68 26.04
C ASN A 346 1.07 -17.46 26.58
N LYS A 347 0.93 -18.77 26.81
CA LYS A 347 2.03 -19.64 27.29
C LYS A 347 2.65 -20.47 26.17
N LYS A 348 1.87 -20.92 25.18
CA LYS A 348 2.33 -21.79 24.09
C LYS A 348 2.67 -20.97 22.85
N ALA A 349 3.46 -21.53 21.93
CA ALA A 349 3.63 -20.95 20.61
C ALA A 349 2.30 -20.97 19.83
N GLY A 350 2.07 -19.95 19.00
CA GLY A 350 0.82 -19.75 18.27
C GLY A 350 0.19 -18.38 18.53
N LYS A 351 -1.09 -18.22 18.18
CA LYS A 351 -1.86 -16.99 18.35
C LYS A 351 -2.30 -16.85 19.81
N ALA A 352 -1.88 -15.76 20.45
CA ALA A 352 -2.25 -15.36 21.80
C ALA A 352 -3.10 -14.10 21.77
N LYS A 353 -3.86 -13.84 22.84
CA LYS A 353 -4.74 -12.67 22.93
C LYS A 353 -4.61 -11.92 24.25
N ILE A 354 -4.79 -10.61 24.18
CA ILE A 354 -4.89 -9.65 25.26
C ILE A 354 -6.32 -9.12 25.24
N VAL A 355 -7.06 -9.25 26.34
CA VAL A 355 -8.43 -8.75 26.45
C VAL A 355 -8.42 -7.53 27.36
N LEU A 356 -8.84 -6.41 26.81
CA LEU A 356 -8.98 -5.12 27.48
C LEU A 356 -10.45 -4.87 27.76
N LYS A 357 -10.81 -4.48 28.98
CA LYS A 357 -12.20 -4.17 29.37
C LYS A 357 -12.24 -2.79 30.02
N GLY A 358 -13.09 -1.90 29.52
CA GLY A 358 -13.22 -0.53 30.02
C GLY A 358 -13.70 -0.50 31.47
N LYS A 359 -13.27 0.52 32.21
CA LYS A 359 -13.62 0.78 33.60
C LYS A 359 -13.73 2.31 33.82
N GLY A 360 -14.41 2.74 34.88
CA GLY A 360 -14.60 4.16 35.17
C GLY A 360 -15.34 4.86 34.03
N SER A 361 -14.78 5.95 33.49
CA SER A 361 -15.35 6.68 32.34
C SER A 361 -15.33 5.90 31.02
N TYR A 362 -14.73 4.70 30.97
CA TYR A 362 -14.62 3.88 29.76
C TYR A 362 -15.49 2.63 29.83
N THR A 363 -15.99 2.17 28.68
CA THR A 363 -16.86 1.00 28.56
C THR A 363 -16.46 0.07 27.41
N GLY A 364 -17.11 -1.09 27.32
CA GLY A 364 -16.86 -2.10 26.28
C GLY A 364 -15.58 -2.91 26.49
N SER A 365 -15.27 -3.78 25.52
CA SER A 365 -14.07 -4.61 25.52
C SER A 365 -13.43 -4.64 24.14
N ARG A 366 -12.09 -4.75 24.10
CA ARG A 366 -11.31 -4.97 22.88
C ARG A 366 -10.31 -6.08 23.09
N THR A 367 -10.12 -6.90 22.07
CA THR A 367 -9.11 -7.95 22.04
C THR A 367 -7.98 -7.56 21.11
N VAL A 368 -6.75 -7.63 21.59
CA VAL A 368 -5.53 -7.47 20.79
C VAL A 368 -4.86 -8.82 20.66
N TYR A 369 -4.51 -9.21 19.43
CA TYR A 369 -3.81 -10.46 19.17
C TYR A 369 -2.31 -10.24 19.05
N PHE A 370 -1.53 -11.26 19.42
CA PHE A 370 -0.10 -11.32 19.15
C PHE A 370 0.32 -12.77 18.90
N PHE A 371 1.43 -12.97 18.20
CA PHE A 371 1.97 -14.30 17.94
C PHE A 371 3.15 -14.62 18.83
N ILE A 372 3.21 -15.85 19.32
CA ILE A 372 4.34 -16.41 20.04
C ILE A 372 5.02 -17.42 19.12
N LYS A 373 6.22 -17.13 18.62
CA LYS A 373 6.94 -17.98 17.68
C LYS A 373 8.18 -18.61 18.30
N LYS A 374 8.55 -19.81 17.86
CA LYS A 374 9.77 -20.50 18.29
C LYS A 374 10.96 -19.99 17.48
N SER A 375 12.06 -19.66 18.15
CA SER A 375 13.28 -19.22 17.46
C SER A 375 14.10 -20.40 16.94
N LEU A 376 14.51 -20.35 15.68
CA LEU A 376 15.44 -21.33 15.10
C LEU A 376 16.90 -21.04 15.42
N GLY A 377 17.23 -19.96 16.13
CA GLY A 377 18.62 -19.62 16.46
C GLY A 377 19.40 -20.75 17.15
N LYS A 378 18.70 -21.60 17.92
CA LYS A 378 19.24 -22.81 18.59
C LYS A 378 18.72 -24.13 18.00
N ALA A 379 18.12 -24.12 16.82
CA ALA A 379 17.62 -25.34 16.17
C ALA A 379 18.77 -26.34 15.95
N LYS A 380 18.47 -27.62 16.19
CA LYS A 380 19.40 -28.73 15.96
C LYS A 380 19.38 -29.08 14.47
N VAL A 381 20.55 -29.09 13.85
CA VAL A 381 20.74 -29.52 12.47
C VAL A 381 21.63 -30.76 12.50
N ALA A 382 21.19 -31.86 11.89
CA ALA A 382 22.00 -33.07 11.82
C ALA A 382 23.35 -32.80 11.13
N LYS A 383 24.39 -33.55 11.52
CA LYS A 383 25.72 -33.45 10.90
C LYS A 383 25.59 -33.58 9.38
N ILE A 384 26.12 -32.59 8.67
CA ILE A 384 26.16 -32.59 7.21
C ILE A 384 27.45 -33.29 6.79
N ALA A 385 27.34 -34.43 6.12
CA ALA A 385 28.50 -35.14 5.58
C ALA A 385 29.24 -34.27 4.54
N ALA A 386 30.54 -34.51 4.35
CA ALA A 386 31.30 -33.83 3.30
C ALA A 386 30.65 -34.09 1.94
N GLN A 387 30.44 -33.03 1.17
CA GLN A 387 29.81 -33.09 -0.14
C GLN A 387 30.87 -33.10 -1.23
N LYS A 388 30.69 -33.89 -2.28
CA LYS A 388 31.62 -33.88 -3.42
C LYS A 388 31.37 -32.64 -4.29
N TYR A 389 32.44 -31.99 -4.71
CA TYR A 389 32.38 -30.92 -5.70
C TYR A 389 31.78 -31.43 -7.01
N LYS A 390 30.88 -30.64 -7.61
CA LYS A 390 30.26 -30.91 -8.91
C LYS A 390 30.53 -29.72 -9.83
N LYS A 391 31.35 -29.92 -10.87
CA LYS A 391 31.76 -28.84 -11.79
C LYS A 391 30.51 -28.12 -12.34
N GLY A 392 30.49 -26.80 -12.19
CA GLY A 392 29.40 -25.93 -12.67
C GLY A 392 28.09 -25.96 -11.86
N LYS A 393 27.90 -26.89 -10.91
CA LYS A 393 26.62 -27.05 -10.17
C LYS A 393 26.72 -26.62 -8.71
N ALA A 394 25.68 -25.94 -8.23
CA ALA A 394 25.55 -25.58 -6.82
C ALA A 394 25.25 -26.83 -5.98
N VAL A 395 26.00 -27.03 -4.89
CA VAL A 395 25.84 -28.14 -3.96
C VAL A 395 24.84 -27.73 -2.87
N LYS A 396 23.67 -28.39 -2.83
CA LYS A 396 22.57 -28.07 -1.91
C LYS A 396 22.17 -29.31 -1.09
N PRO A 397 22.91 -29.67 -0.03
CA PRO A 397 22.59 -30.84 0.78
C PRO A 397 21.23 -30.67 1.47
N VAL A 398 20.43 -31.74 1.50
CA VAL A 398 19.17 -31.76 2.25
C VAL A 398 19.47 -31.69 3.75
N LEU A 399 18.82 -30.77 4.45
CA LEU A 399 19.04 -30.55 5.88
C LEU A 399 17.95 -31.21 6.70
N LYS A 400 18.33 -31.99 7.71
CA LYS A 400 17.42 -32.48 8.76
C LYS A 400 17.47 -31.50 9.92
N VAL A 401 16.43 -30.66 10.03
CA VAL A 401 16.33 -29.60 11.05
C VAL A 401 15.28 -30.01 12.09
N SER A 402 15.57 -29.78 13.36
CA SER A 402 14.64 -29.97 14.47
C SER A 402 14.73 -28.84 15.48
N CYS A 403 13.60 -28.53 16.13
CA CYS A 403 13.50 -27.51 17.18
C CYS A 403 12.63 -28.09 18.30
N ASP A 404 13.14 -28.04 19.54
CA ASP A 404 12.50 -28.61 20.74
C ASP A 404 12.04 -30.06 20.55
N GLY A 405 12.89 -30.91 19.97
CA GLY A 405 12.59 -32.32 19.72
C GLY A 405 11.68 -32.58 18.50
N LYS A 406 11.00 -31.57 17.95
CA LYS A 406 10.16 -31.71 16.75
C LYS A 406 11.00 -31.57 15.48
N LYS A 407 10.91 -32.56 14.58
CA LYS A 407 11.46 -32.49 13.21
C LYS A 407 10.66 -31.45 12.40
N LEU A 408 11.36 -30.58 11.69
CA LEU A 408 10.78 -29.50 10.91
C LEU A 408 10.75 -29.87 9.42
N LYS A 409 9.76 -29.36 8.69
CA LYS A 409 9.61 -29.52 7.24
C LYS A 409 10.04 -28.24 6.51
N LYS A 410 10.98 -28.37 5.55
CA LYS A 410 11.39 -27.28 4.65
C LYS A 410 10.18 -26.83 3.81
N GLY A 411 10.06 -25.53 3.55
CA GLY A 411 8.94 -24.92 2.80
C GLY A 411 7.76 -24.52 3.68
N ARG A 412 7.47 -25.33 4.72
CA ARG A 412 6.43 -25.06 5.72
C ARG A 412 6.98 -24.35 6.98
N ASP A 413 7.95 -24.98 7.64
CA ASP A 413 8.46 -24.57 8.95
C ASP A 413 9.73 -23.70 8.83
N TYR A 414 10.46 -23.83 7.71
CA TYR A 414 11.66 -23.04 7.42
C TYR A 414 12.00 -23.03 5.93
N THR A 415 12.80 -22.04 5.50
CA THR A 415 13.46 -22.01 4.19
C THR A 415 14.97 -22.20 4.33
N VAL A 416 15.64 -22.57 3.25
CA VAL A 416 17.11 -22.74 3.23
C VAL A 416 17.70 -22.04 2.01
N SER A 417 18.66 -21.16 2.25
CA SER A 417 19.56 -20.63 1.23
C SER A 417 21.00 -21.08 1.49
N TYR A 418 21.86 -21.02 0.47
CA TYR A 418 23.24 -21.50 0.56
C TYR A 418 24.20 -20.42 0.07
N ARG A 419 25.37 -20.35 0.70
CA ARG A 419 26.49 -19.46 0.35
C ARG A 419 27.76 -20.29 0.13
N ASN A 420 28.62 -19.82 -0.77
CA ASN A 420 29.91 -20.43 -1.09
C ASN A 420 29.81 -21.92 -1.48
N ASN A 421 28.72 -22.31 -2.14
CA ASN A 421 28.39 -23.72 -2.38
C ASN A 421 28.63 -24.19 -3.83
N ARG A 422 29.46 -23.47 -4.58
CA ARG A 422 29.79 -23.79 -6.00
C ARG A 422 31.25 -24.20 -6.21
N LYS A 423 32.10 -24.17 -5.19
CA LYS A 423 33.52 -24.56 -5.25
C LYS A 423 33.85 -25.46 -4.07
N ALA A 424 34.95 -26.22 -4.17
CA ALA A 424 35.49 -26.94 -3.01
C ALA A 424 35.90 -25.93 -1.91
N GLY A 425 35.68 -26.29 -0.64
CA GLY A 425 35.92 -25.42 0.51
C GLY A 425 34.77 -25.46 1.52
N LYS A 426 34.73 -24.42 2.38
CA LYS A 426 33.71 -24.26 3.41
C LYS A 426 32.50 -23.50 2.83
N ALA A 427 31.36 -24.19 2.75
CA ALA A 427 30.09 -23.62 2.36
C ALA A 427 29.19 -23.39 3.59
N THR A 428 28.16 -22.56 3.44
CA THR A 428 27.23 -22.24 4.53
C THR A 428 25.78 -22.42 4.07
N ALA A 429 24.99 -23.13 4.85
CA ALA A 429 23.53 -23.15 4.71
C ALA A 429 22.91 -22.20 5.74
N VAL A 430 21.95 -21.39 5.29
CA VAL A 430 21.22 -20.40 6.09
C VAL A 430 19.76 -20.86 6.16
N ILE A 431 19.33 -21.24 7.35
CA ILE A 431 17.99 -21.73 7.66
C ILE A 431 17.19 -20.57 8.27
N LYS A 432 16.10 -20.15 7.63
CA LYS A 432 15.21 -19.06 8.13
C LYS A 432 13.86 -19.64 8.53
N GLY A 433 13.37 -19.32 9.72
CA GLY A 433 12.06 -19.80 10.21
C GLY A 433 10.89 -19.27 9.38
N LYS A 434 9.83 -20.08 9.27
CA LYS A 434 8.53 -19.75 8.65
C LYS A 434 7.39 -20.28 9.53
N GLY A 435 6.19 -19.74 9.36
CA GLY A 435 5.00 -20.16 10.12
C GLY A 435 5.18 -19.90 11.61
N ASP A 436 5.09 -20.97 12.41
CA ASP A 436 5.29 -20.96 13.88
C ASP A 436 6.73 -20.69 14.31
N TYR A 437 7.67 -20.64 13.36
CA TYR A 437 9.08 -20.46 13.62
C TYR A 437 9.59 -19.11 13.08
N THR A 438 10.57 -18.54 13.79
CA THR A 438 11.24 -17.29 13.42
C THR A 438 12.76 -17.39 13.63
N GLY A 439 13.50 -16.33 13.32
CA GLY A 439 14.96 -16.28 13.46
C GLY A 439 15.69 -17.07 12.38
N THR A 440 17.03 -17.09 12.50
CA THR A 440 17.92 -17.71 11.51
C THR A 440 18.98 -18.59 12.18
N ARG A 441 19.28 -19.74 11.58
CA ARG A 441 20.42 -20.60 11.93
C ARG A 441 21.37 -20.72 10.74
N LYS A 442 22.65 -20.46 10.95
CA LYS A 442 23.70 -20.71 9.96
C LYS A 442 24.47 -21.97 10.35
N ILE A 443 24.73 -22.85 9.39
CA ILE A 443 25.55 -24.04 9.59
C ILE A 443 26.51 -24.19 8.42
N SER A 444 27.77 -24.51 8.71
CA SER A 444 28.77 -24.76 7.67
C SER A 444 28.83 -26.23 7.30
N PHE A 445 29.16 -26.51 6.04
CA PHE A 445 29.49 -27.84 5.54
C PHE A 445 30.70 -27.77 4.61
N ARG A 446 31.40 -28.90 4.44
CA ARG A 446 32.57 -28.98 3.55
C ARG A 446 32.15 -29.51 2.18
N ILE A 447 32.71 -28.90 1.14
CA ILE A 447 32.71 -29.42 -0.22
C ILE A 447 34.14 -29.83 -0.54
N ILE A 448 34.37 -31.11 -0.83
CA ILE A 448 35.71 -31.66 -1.12
C ILE A 448 35.89 -31.86 -2.62
N LYS A 449 37.13 -31.72 -3.10
CA LYS A 449 37.49 -32.18 -4.45
C LYS A 449 37.28 -33.69 -4.53
N LYS A 450 36.99 -34.20 -5.74
CA LYS A 450 36.71 -35.62 -5.94
C LYS A 450 37.95 -36.44 -5.62
#